data_AF-A0A2T2V1M9-F1
#
_entry.id   AF-A0A2T2V1M9-F1
#
_cell.length_a   1.000
_cell.length_b   1.000
_cell.length_c   1.000
_cell.angle_alpha   90.00
_cell.angle_beta   90.00
_cell.angle_gamma   90.00
#
_symmetry.space_group_name_H-M   'P 1'
#
loop_
_entity.id
_entity.type
_entity.pdbx_description
1 polymer ?
#
loop_
_entity_poly.entity_id
_entity_poly.type
_entity_poly.pdbx_seq_one_letter_code
_entity_poly.pdbx_strand_id
1 'polypeptide(L)'
;MIKKYLTHVVFGVVVLLSLISLGLVFVLAEPYGWIGPTVVFASVAFNLWSVRRSENAGFVQSRELRRAYEPARRYNMVQVFIVFALVIVQCTVGAYALVT
;
A
#
# COMPACT_ATOMS: atom_id res chain seq x y z
N MET A 1 -6.61 16.09 16.34
CA MET A 1 -7.50 15.13 15.64
C MET A 1 -6.97 14.65 14.30
N ILE A 2 -6.37 15.51 13.46
CA ILE A 2 -5.89 15.18 12.10
C ILE A 2 -4.97 13.94 12.04
N LYS A 3 -4.04 13.78 12.99
CA LYS A 3 -3.10 12.65 13.02
C LYS A 3 -3.77 11.27 13.20
N LYS A 4 -4.99 11.20 13.74
CA LYS A 4 -5.71 9.92 13.96
C LYS A 4 -6.35 9.42 12.66
N TYR A 5 -6.80 10.33 11.81
CA TYR A 5 -7.38 10.00 10.50
C TYR A 5 -6.31 9.80 9.43
N LEU A 6 -5.13 10.38 9.60
CA LEU A 6 -4.03 10.27 8.63
C LEU A 6 -3.72 8.82 8.26
N THR A 7 -3.67 7.90 9.22
CA THR A 7 -3.42 6.47 8.96
C THR A 7 -4.50 5.84 8.08
N HIS A 8 -5.77 6.14 8.35
CA HIS A 8 -6.89 5.65 7.54
C HIS A 8 -6.92 6.28 6.15
N VAL A 9 -6.56 7.56 6.03
CA VAL A 9 -6.43 8.26 4.75
C VAL A 9 -5.31 7.65 3.93
N VAL A 10 -4.12 7.43 4.50
CA VAL A 10 -2.99 6.80 3.79
C VAL A 10 -3.36 5.37 3.36
N PHE A 11 -4.03 4.60 4.22
CA PHE A 11 -4.54 3.27 3.86
C PHE A 11 -5.56 3.35 2.69
N GLY A 12 -6.51 4.27 2.73
CA GLY A 12 -7.46 4.48 1.65
C GLY A 12 -6.79 4.84 0.33
N VAL A 13 -5.78 5.72 0.37
CA VAL A 13 -4.97 6.09 -0.80
C VAL A 13 -4.20 4.88 -1.35
N VAL A 14 -3.60 4.08 -0.48
CA VAL A 14 -2.90 2.83 -0.86
C VAL A 14 -3.84 1.87 -1.60
N VAL A 15 -5.02 1.62 -1.06
CA VAL A 15 -6.02 0.72 -1.68
C VAL A 15 -6.47 1.28 -3.04
N LEU A 16 -6.80 2.57 -3.09
CA LEU A 16 -7.31 3.22 -4.29
C LEU A 16 -6.26 3.25 -5.42
N LEU A 17 -5.01 3.60 -5.10
CA LEU A 17 -3.91 3.55 -6.06
C LEU A 17 -3.62 2.13 -6.54
N SER A 18 -3.75 1.14 -5.65
CA SER A 18 -3.56 -0.27 -6.02
C SER A 18 -4.61 -0.72 -7.03
N LEU A 19 -5.89 -0.40 -6.80
CA LEU A 19 -6.97 -0.72 -7.73
C LEU A 19 -6.83 0.02 -9.08
N ILE A 20 -6.47 1.29 -9.06
CA ILE A 20 -6.22 2.07 -10.28
C ILE A 20 -5.06 1.48 -11.08
N SER A 21 -3.96 1.11 -10.42
CA SER A 21 -2.81 0.50 -11.09
C SER A 21 -3.18 -0.81 -11.81
N LEU A 22 -4.02 -1.64 -11.20
CA LEU A 22 -4.52 -2.87 -11.81
C LEU A 22 -5.40 -2.56 -13.03
N GLY A 23 -6.34 -1.62 -12.90
CA GLY A 23 -7.20 -1.20 -14.02
C GLY A 23 -6.40 -0.64 -15.20
N LEU A 24 -5.35 0.14 -14.93
CA LEU A 24 -4.50 0.72 -15.97
C LEU A 24 -3.73 -0.32 -16.77
N VAL A 25 -3.34 -1.44 -16.17
CA VAL A 25 -2.69 -2.55 -16.90
C VAL A 25 -3.61 -3.07 -18.00
N PHE A 26 -4.90 -3.24 -17.72
CA PHE A 26 -5.85 -3.75 -18.71
C PHE A 26 -6.25 -2.71 -19.76
N VAL A 27 -6.36 -1.43 -19.39
CA VAL A 27 -6.79 -0.36 -20.30
C VAL A 27 -5.67 0.09 -21.25
N LEU A 28 -4.41 0.11 -20.79
CA LEU A 28 -3.28 0.64 -21.56
C LEU A 28 -2.44 -0.45 -22.25
N ALA A 29 -2.91 -1.70 -22.26
CA ALA A 29 -2.18 -2.83 -22.84
C ALA A 29 -1.82 -2.63 -24.32
N GLU A 30 -2.76 -2.15 -25.15
CA GLU A 30 -2.57 -2.04 -26.60
C GLU A 30 -1.75 -0.81 -27.06
N PRO A 31 -1.94 0.41 -26.52
CA PRO A 31 -1.16 1.57 -26.97
C PRO A 31 0.17 1.76 -26.23
N TYR A 32 0.32 1.25 -25.00
CA TYR A 32 1.46 1.51 -24.13
C TYR A 32 1.78 0.34 -23.17
N GLY A 33 2.04 -0.84 -23.71
CA GLY A 33 2.26 -2.07 -22.92
C GLY A 33 3.31 -1.98 -21.81
N TRP A 34 4.27 -1.05 -21.88
CA TRP A 34 5.28 -0.82 -20.83
C TRP A 34 4.81 0.11 -19.69
N ILE A 35 3.78 0.93 -19.91
CA ILE A 35 3.24 1.86 -18.90
C ILE A 35 2.49 1.09 -17.81
N GLY A 36 1.74 0.04 -18.16
CA GLY A 36 1.02 -0.79 -17.18
C GLY A 36 1.96 -1.40 -16.13
N PRO A 37 2.98 -2.18 -16.54
CA PRO A 37 3.94 -2.80 -15.62
C PRO A 37 4.72 -1.78 -14.77
N THR A 38 5.12 -0.64 -15.35
CA THR A 38 5.83 0.41 -14.59
C THR A 38 4.95 1.05 -13.52
N VAL A 39 3.68 1.30 -13.81
CA VAL A 39 2.71 1.80 -12.82
C VAL A 39 2.46 0.78 -11.70
N VAL A 40 2.37 -0.52 -12.04
CA VAL A 40 2.27 -1.60 -11.04
C VAL A 40 3.50 -1.63 -10.13
N PHE A 41 4.71 -1.58 -10.69
CA PHE A 41 5.95 -1.55 -9.91
C PHE A 41 6.01 -0.36 -8.97
N ALA A 42 5.64 0.84 -9.44
CA ALA A 42 5.57 2.03 -8.62
C ALA A 42 4.55 1.90 -7.48
N SER A 43 3.38 1.31 -7.76
CA SER A 43 2.35 1.07 -6.74
C SER A 43 2.80 0.07 -5.68
N VAL A 44 3.45 -1.04 -6.07
CA VAL A 44 4.02 -2.01 -5.14
C VAL A 44 5.09 -1.38 -4.25
N ALA A 45 5.99 -0.57 -4.82
CA ALA A 45 7.00 0.15 -4.05
C ALA A 45 6.36 1.11 -3.03
N PHE A 46 5.29 1.82 -3.42
CA PHE A 46 4.54 2.70 -2.54
C PHE A 46 3.85 1.92 -1.40
N ASN A 47 3.25 0.76 -1.70
CA ASN A 47 2.62 -0.11 -0.73
C ASN A 47 3.63 -0.58 0.33
N LEU A 48 4.80 -1.07 -0.10
CA LEU A 48 5.88 -1.49 0.80
C LEU A 48 6.42 -0.32 1.64
N TRP A 49 6.61 0.85 1.03
CA TRP A 49 7.01 2.06 1.75
C TRP A 49 6.00 2.47 2.82
N SER A 50 4.70 2.39 2.52
CA SER A 50 3.62 2.75 3.45
C SER A 50 3.62 1.86 4.70
N VAL A 51 3.80 0.55 4.51
CA VAL A 51 3.90 -0.44 5.59
C VAL A 51 5.16 -0.20 6.41
N ARG A 52 6.33 -0.06 5.76
CA ARG A 52 7.60 0.25 6.44
C ARG A 52 7.50 1.55 7.24
N ARG A 53 6.85 2.58 6.71
CA ARG A 53 6.68 3.86 7.40
C ARG A 53 5.76 3.72 8.62
N SER A 54 4.67 2.95 8.49
CA SER A 54 3.76 2.61 9.59
C SER A 54 4.48 1.85 10.72
N GLU A 55 5.36 0.91 10.39
CA GLU A 55 6.14 0.16 11.38
C GLU A 55 7.26 0.98 12.03
N ASN A 56 8.05 1.71 11.23
CA ASN A 56 9.15 2.54 11.72
C ASN A 56 8.69 3.73 12.57
N ALA A 57 7.48 4.26 12.33
CA ALA A 57 6.87 5.25 13.21
C ALA A 57 6.47 4.66 14.59
N GLY A 58 6.54 3.33 14.74
CA GLY A 58 6.18 2.59 15.92
C GLY A 58 7.35 2.18 16.84
N PHE A 59 8.60 2.20 16.37
CA PHE A 59 9.73 1.67 17.15
C PHE A 59 10.52 2.74 17.92
N VAL A 60 9.90 3.88 18.27
CA VAL A 60 10.47 4.75 19.30
C VAL A 60 10.19 4.10 20.67
N GLN A 61 11.23 3.40 21.13
CA GLN A 61 11.48 2.86 22.46
C GLN A 61 10.80 3.59 23.64
N SER A 62 10.29 2.75 24.55
CA SER A 62 10.49 2.86 26.01
C SER A 62 9.88 4.01 26.80
N ARG A 63 8.54 4.12 26.86
CA ARG A 63 7.84 4.54 28.10
C ARG A 63 6.50 3.82 28.19
N GLU A 64 6.54 2.60 28.72
CA GLU A 64 5.46 1.60 28.72
C GLU A 64 4.15 2.01 29.42
N LEU A 65 4.10 3.14 30.12
CA LEU A 65 2.93 3.58 30.90
C LEU A 65 1.95 4.51 30.16
N ARG A 66 2.25 4.98 28.94
CA ARG A 66 1.39 5.95 28.22
C ARG A 66 0.38 5.34 27.24
N ARG A 67 0.38 4.01 27.08
CA ARG A 67 -0.28 3.26 25.98
C ARG A 67 -1.80 3.20 26.00
N ALA A 68 -2.47 3.50 27.11
CA ALA A 68 -3.94 3.42 27.16
C ALA A 68 -4.66 4.58 26.45
N TYR A 69 -3.97 5.71 26.22
CA TYR A 69 -4.58 6.95 25.72
C TYR A 69 -3.99 7.49 24.41
N GLU A 70 -2.98 6.83 23.82
CA GLU A 70 -2.42 7.28 22.55
C GLU A 70 -3.26 6.78 21.36
N PRO A 71 -3.68 7.66 20.43
CA PRO A 71 -4.46 7.28 19.27
C PRO A 71 -3.66 6.33 18.36
N ALA A 72 -4.34 5.36 17.73
CA ALA A 72 -3.73 4.41 16.81
C ALA A 72 -2.92 5.11 15.70
N ARG A 73 -1.60 5.00 15.75
CA ARG A 73 -0.66 5.59 14.76
C ARG A 73 -0.11 4.57 13.76
N ARG A 74 -0.60 3.33 13.78
CA ARG A 74 -0.09 2.22 12.97
C ARG A 74 -1.23 1.53 12.23
N TYR A 75 -0.90 0.87 11.14
CA TYR A 75 -1.79 -0.11 10.53
C TYR A 75 -2.11 -1.23 11.49
N ASN A 76 -3.39 -1.63 11.53
CA ASN A 76 -3.79 -2.86 12.18
C ASN A 76 -3.31 -4.07 11.35
N MET A 77 -3.15 -5.23 11.97
CA MET A 77 -2.81 -6.49 11.29
C MET A 77 -3.70 -6.75 10.07
N VAL A 78 -5.00 -6.48 10.17
CA VAL A 78 -5.95 -6.63 9.05
C VAL A 78 -5.60 -5.70 7.88
N GLN A 79 -5.21 -4.45 8.16
CA GLN A 79 -4.80 -3.50 7.12
C GLN A 79 -3.50 -3.92 6.46
N VAL A 80 -2.52 -4.39 7.24
CA VAL A 80 -1.26 -4.93 6.70
C VAL A 80 -1.53 -6.14 5.80
N PHE A 81 -2.39 -7.06 6.23
CA PHE A 81 -2.79 -8.23 5.45
C PHE A 81 -3.42 -7.83 4.11
N ILE A 82 -4.33 -6.85 4.09
CA ILE A 82 -4.95 -6.34 2.86
C ILE A 82 -3.90 -5.75 1.91
N VAL A 83 -2.96 -4.95 2.43
CA VAL A 83 -1.89 -4.37 1.58
C VAL A 83 -1.02 -5.46 0.97
N PHE A 84 -0.65 -6.49 1.74
CA PHE A 84 0.11 -7.63 1.23
C PHE A 84 -0.67 -8.42 0.16
N ALA A 85 -1.96 -8.67 0.38
CA ALA A 85 -2.81 -9.34 -0.61
C ALA A 85 -2.87 -8.54 -1.93
N LEU A 86 -3.01 -7.21 -1.85
CA LEU A 86 -2.99 -6.33 -3.03
C LEU A 86 -1.66 -6.41 -3.77
N VAL A 87 -0.53 -6.39 -3.05
CA VAL A 87 0.80 -6.54 -3.66
C VAL A 87 0.95 -7.87 -4.39
N ILE A 88 0.48 -8.99 -3.81
CA ILE A 88 0.52 -10.30 -4.47
C ILE A 88 -0.28 -10.29 -5.78
N VAL A 89 -1.49 -9.73 -5.75
CA VAL A 89 -2.34 -9.60 -6.95
C VAL A 89 -1.66 -8.74 -8.01
N GLN A 90 -1.10 -7.60 -7.60
CA GLN A 90 -0.35 -6.70 -8.48
C GLN A 90 0.86 -7.38 -9.12
N CYS A 91 1.65 -8.13 -8.35
CA CYS A 91 2.77 -8.88 -8.89
C CYS A 91 2.31 -9.96 -9.88
N THR A 92 1.21 -10.66 -9.58
CA THR A 92 0.64 -11.68 -10.48
C THR A 92 0.17 -11.08 -11.80
N VAL A 93 -0.60 -9.98 -11.73
CA VAL A 93 -1.12 -9.28 -12.92
C VAL A 93 0.01 -8.63 -13.72
N GLY A 94 0.98 -8.02 -13.04
CA GLY A 94 2.16 -7.45 -13.68
C GLY A 94 3.00 -8.51 -14.39
N ALA A 95 3.19 -9.68 -13.77
CA ALA A 95 3.88 -10.80 -14.40
C ALA A 95 3.12 -11.33 -15.62
N TYR A 96 1.80 -11.47 -15.53
CA TYR A 96 0.96 -11.86 -16.67
C TYR A 96 1.12 -10.88 -17.84
N ALA A 97 1.03 -9.57 -17.57
CA ALA A 97 1.16 -8.52 -18.58
C ALA A 97 2.56 -8.39 -19.20
N LEU A 98 3.61 -8.94 -18.56
CA LEU A 98 4.96 -9.00 -19.14
C LEU A 98 5.16 -10.24 -20.02
N VAL A 99 4.35 -11.27 -19.84
CA VAL A 99 4.44 -12.54 -20.59
C VAL A 99 3.57 -12.51 -21.84
N THR A 100 2.42 -11.83 -21.80
CA THR A 100 1.51 -11.62 -22.93
C THR A 100 1.91 -10.43 -23.77
#